data_AF-A0A8I1KCJ9-F1
#
_entry.id   AF-A0A8I1KCJ9-F1
#
_cell.length_a   1.000
_cell.length_b   1.000
_cell.length_c   1.000
_cell.angle_alpha   90.00
_cell.angle_beta   90.00
_cell.angle_gamma   90.00
#
_symmetry.space_group_name_H-M   'P 1'
#
loop_
_entity.id
_entity.type
_entity.pdbx_description
1 polymer ?
#
loop_
_entity_poly.entity_id
_entity_poly.type
_entity_poly.pdbx_seq_one_letter_code
_entity_poly.pdbx_strand_id
1 'polypeptide(L)'
;MIKAKPDIKSYKKDPNEFLEGGEADKALSKNVSARKQPEVEETASYMIEALKPEPTVQKLFRLRWDIACALKLGAAQESAKTGKRVTETDIVQQLLKKHYNL
;
A
#
# COMPACT_ATOMS: atom_id res chain seq x y z
N MET A 1 3.03 16.10 -44.78
CA MET A 1 4.41 15.63 -44.51
C MET A 1 4.42 14.90 -43.19
N ILE A 2 4.56 13.57 -43.20
CA ILE A 2 4.76 12.78 -41.98
C ILE A 2 6.24 12.83 -41.61
N LYS A 3 6.57 13.37 -40.43
CA LYS A 3 7.94 13.39 -39.91
C LYS A 3 8.39 11.93 -39.73
N ALA A 4 9.54 11.57 -40.29
CA ALA A 4 10.12 10.25 -40.13
C ALA A 4 10.35 9.94 -38.65
N LYS A 5 10.26 8.65 -38.28
CA LYS A 5 10.51 8.23 -36.89
C LYS A 5 11.95 8.59 -36.50
N PRO A 6 12.18 9.06 -35.27
CA PRO A 6 13.52 9.37 -34.78
C PRO A 6 14.39 8.10 -34.77
N ASP A 7 15.64 8.23 -35.21
CA ASP A 7 16.60 7.14 -35.24
C ASP A 7 17.05 6.79 -33.81
N ILE A 8 16.84 5.54 -33.41
CA ILE A 8 17.13 5.03 -32.06
C ILE A 8 18.51 4.37 -31.96
N LYS A 9 19.28 4.30 -33.07
CA LYS A 9 20.61 3.67 -33.09
C LYS A 9 21.66 4.39 -32.24
N SER A 10 21.44 5.66 -31.92
CA SER A 10 22.30 6.45 -31.03
C SER A 10 21.95 6.29 -29.54
N TYR A 11 20.88 5.56 -29.20
CA TYR A 11 20.48 5.34 -27.81
C TYR A 11 21.40 4.32 -27.14
N LYS A 12 22.50 4.81 -26.56
CA LYS A 12 23.43 4.05 -25.73
C LYS A 12 23.26 4.49 -24.28
N LYS A 13 22.23 3.98 -23.62
CA LYS A 13 22.11 4.05 -22.15
C LYS A 13 22.31 2.67 -21.57
N ASP A 14 23.07 2.59 -20.49
CA ASP A 14 23.28 1.33 -19.79
C ASP A 14 21.96 0.89 -19.12
N PRO A 15 21.47 -0.34 -19.35
CA PRO A 15 20.24 -0.83 -18.75
C PRO A 15 20.26 -0.83 -17.21
N ASN A 16 21.46 -0.88 -16.63
CA ASN A 16 21.67 -0.82 -15.19
C ASN A 16 21.52 0.58 -14.60
N GLU A 17 21.56 1.65 -15.41
CA GLU A 17 21.35 3.03 -14.93
C GLU A 17 19.94 3.18 -14.31
N PHE A 18 18.94 2.47 -14.85
CA PHE A 18 17.59 2.43 -14.29
C PHE A 18 17.55 1.67 -12.95
N LEU A 19 18.35 0.60 -12.80
CA LEU A 19 18.43 -0.18 -11.56
C LEU A 19 19.16 0.58 -10.45
N GLU A 20 20.16 1.39 -10.79
CA GLU A 20 20.93 2.21 -9.82
C GLU A 20 20.21 3.50 -9.41
N GLY A 21 19.28 4.02 -10.23
CA GLY A 21 18.48 5.21 -9.90
C GLY A 21 17.62 5.07 -8.62
N GLY A 22 17.42 3.85 -8.12
CA GLY A 22 16.73 3.57 -6.85
C GLY A 22 17.58 3.76 -5.59
N GLU A 23 18.88 4.07 -5.71
CA GLU A 23 19.76 4.21 -4.54
C GLU A 23 19.49 5.47 -3.69
N ALA A 24 18.83 6.49 -4.24
CA ALA A 24 18.44 7.68 -3.48
C ALA A 24 17.45 7.36 -2.33
N ASP A 25 16.65 6.31 -2.46
CA ASP A 25 15.71 5.87 -1.42
C ASP A 25 16.39 5.05 -0.30
N LYS A 26 17.56 4.44 -0.59
CA LYS A 26 18.36 3.71 0.41
C LYS A 26 19.12 4.64 1.37
N ALA A 27 19.39 5.89 0.97
CA ALA A 27 20.11 6.86 1.81
C ALA A 27 19.30 7.34 3.03
N LEU A 28 17.96 7.25 2.99
CA LEU A 28 17.09 7.52 4.14
C LEU A 28 17.11 6.39 5.19
N SER A 29 17.43 5.16 4.78
CA SER A 29 17.48 3.99 5.67
C SER A 29 18.74 3.95 6.54
N LYS A 30 19.86 4.54 6.09
CA LYS A 30 21.14 4.48 6.83
C LYS A 30 21.24 5.42 8.03
N ASN A 31 20.34 6.39 8.18
CA ASN A 31 20.35 7.34 9.30
C ASN A 31 19.56 6.88 10.54
N VAL A 32 18.97 5.68 10.54
CA VAL A 32 18.28 5.13 11.73
C VAL A 32 19.13 4.09 12.49
N SER A 33 20.25 3.64 11.91
CA SER A 33 21.01 2.50 12.45
C SER A 33 22.21 2.88 13.32
N ALA A 34 22.15 3.99 14.06
CA ALA A 34 23.20 4.37 15.01
C ALA A 34 22.67 5.19 16.20
N ARG A 35 21.76 4.63 17.01
CA ARG A 35 21.62 5.08 18.40
C ARG A 35 21.29 3.94 19.35
N LYS A 36 22.37 3.35 19.86
CA LYS A 36 22.58 2.75 21.19
C LYS A 36 21.31 2.70 22.07
N GLN A 37 20.88 1.47 22.38
CA GLN A 37 19.90 1.15 23.44
C GLN A 37 20.32 1.77 24.78
N PRO A 38 19.34 2.15 25.61
CA PRO A 38 19.14 1.35 26.82
C PRO A 38 17.70 0.88 26.96
N GLU A 39 17.57 -0.40 27.31
CA GLU A 39 16.63 -0.94 28.32
C GLU A 39 15.35 -0.12 28.57
N VAL A 40 14.29 -0.46 27.84
CA VAL A 40 12.95 -0.59 28.41
C VAL A 40 12.40 -1.89 27.85
N GLU A 41 12.64 -2.94 28.61
CA GLU A 41 11.94 -4.21 28.48
C GLU A 41 10.43 -3.95 28.62
N GLU A 42 9.62 -4.75 27.92
CA GLU A 42 8.20 -4.98 28.26
C GLU A 42 7.12 -4.05 27.67
N THR A 43 7.20 -3.60 26.40
CA THR A 43 5.99 -3.23 25.62
C THR A 43 6.04 -3.52 24.12
N ALA A 44 7.20 -3.87 23.55
CA ALA A 44 7.35 -4.10 22.11
C ALA A 44 7.17 -5.56 21.67
N SER A 45 7.00 -6.50 22.59
CA SER A 45 6.75 -7.92 22.31
C SER A 45 5.32 -8.19 21.82
N TYR A 46 4.37 -7.27 22.03
CA TYR A 46 2.97 -7.46 21.61
C TYR A 46 2.66 -7.01 20.18
N MET A 47 3.59 -6.35 19.48
CA MET A 47 3.29 -5.77 18.16
C MET A 47 3.79 -6.57 16.95
N ILE A 48 4.49 -7.69 17.14
CA ILE A 48 5.05 -8.47 16.02
C ILE A 48 4.47 -9.91 15.96
N GLU A 49 3.69 -10.34 16.95
CA GLU A 49 3.15 -11.72 17.01
C GLU A 49 1.80 -11.96 16.28
N ALA A 50 1.18 -10.95 15.64
CA ALA A 50 -0.22 -11.06 15.21
C ALA A 50 -0.49 -10.83 13.71
N LEU A 51 0.39 -11.27 12.81
CA LEU A 51 0.09 -11.24 11.36
C LEU A 51 0.43 -12.57 10.68
N LYS A 52 0.01 -13.70 11.27
CA LYS A 52 -0.38 -14.81 10.38
C LYS A 52 -1.59 -14.29 9.62
N PRO A 53 -1.54 -14.12 8.28
CA PRO A 53 -2.73 -13.71 7.56
C PRO A 53 -3.78 -14.77 7.85
N GLU A 54 -4.86 -14.38 8.53
CA GLU A 54 -6.00 -15.24 8.70
C GLU A 54 -6.42 -15.72 7.30
N PRO A 55 -6.86 -16.99 7.17
CA PRO A 55 -7.25 -17.50 5.87
C PRO A 55 -8.37 -16.62 5.29
N THR A 56 -8.05 -15.89 4.22
CA THR A 56 -9.01 -15.04 3.55
C THR A 56 -9.73 -15.84 2.47
N VAL A 57 -11.06 -15.70 2.41
CA VAL A 57 -11.90 -16.33 1.39
C VAL A 57 -12.52 -15.25 0.52
N GLN A 58 -12.27 -15.30 -0.79
CA GLN A 58 -12.88 -14.36 -1.73
C GLN A 58 -14.37 -14.66 -1.91
N LYS A 59 -15.21 -13.64 -1.78
CA LYS A 59 -16.66 -13.72 -2.03
C LYS A 59 -17.03 -12.76 -3.15
N LEU A 60 -17.79 -13.24 -4.14
CA LEU A 60 -18.26 -12.44 -5.26
C LEU A 60 -19.73 -12.07 -5.05
N PHE A 61 -20.01 -10.77 -4.96
CA PHE A 61 -21.35 -10.23 -4.82
C PHE A 61 -21.75 -9.45 -6.07
N ARG A 62 -23.03 -9.51 -6.43
CA ARG A 62 -23.61 -8.54 -7.37
C ARG A 62 -24.17 -7.39 -6.57
N LEU A 63 -23.58 -6.21 -6.73
CA LEU A 63 -24.05 -4.99 -6.09
C LEU A 63 -24.82 -4.14 -7.09
N ARG A 64 -25.76 -3.33 -6.59
CA ARG A 64 -26.37 -2.29 -7.40
C ARG A 64 -25.34 -1.20 -7.73
N TRP A 65 -25.53 -0.54 -8.87
CA TRP A 65 -24.61 0.47 -9.40
C TRP A 65 -24.35 1.62 -8.41
N ASP A 66 -25.42 2.15 -7.82
CA ASP A 66 -25.38 3.20 -6.80
C ASP A 66 -24.52 2.80 -5.60
N ILE A 67 -24.70 1.58 -5.10
CA ILE A 67 -23.93 1.05 -3.98
C ILE A 67 -22.45 0.91 -4.34
N ALA A 68 -22.14 0.38 -5.53
CA ALA A 68 -20.75 0.23 -5.99
C ALA A 68 -20.04 1.60 -6.11
N CYS A 69 -20.73 2.62 -6.63
CA CYS A 69 -20.21 3.98 -6.70
C CYS A 69 -20.00 4.58 -5.30
N ALA A 70 -20.97 4.39 -4.39
CA ALA A 70 -20.87 4.88 -3.03
C ALA A 70 -19.72 4.23 -2.25
N LEU A 71 -19.48 2.93 -2.44
CA LEU A 71 -18.39 2.19 -1.80
C LEU A 71 -17.02 2.77 -2.20
N LYS A 72 -16.83 3.00 -3.50
CA LYS A 72 -15.60 3.57 -4.05
C LYS A 72 -15.35 5.00 -3.54
N LEU A 73 -16.39 5.84 -3.57
CA LEU A 73 -16.29 7.22 -3.08
C LEU A 73 -16.05 7.26 -1.56
N GLY A 74 -16.75 6.41 -0.81
CA GLY A 74 -16.63 6.27 0.63
C GLY A 74 -15.21 5.91 1.06
N ALA A 75 -14.59 4.92 0.41
CA ALA A 75 -13.20 4.54 0.67
C ALA A 75 -12.22 5.71 0.48
N ALA A 76 -12.38 6.49 -0.59
CA ALA A 76 -11.56 7.67 -0.84
C ALA A 76 -11.77 8.76 0.23
N GLN A 77 -13.03 9.01 0.62
CA GLN A 77 -13.37 10.00 1.64
C GLN A 77 -12.85 9.60 3.02
N GLU A 78 -13.01 8.34 3.43
CA GLU A 78 -12.47 7.86 4.71
C GLU A 78 -10.95 7.90 4.72
N SER A 79 -10.31 7.58 3.59
CA SER A 79 -8.86 7.70 3.48
C SER A 79 -8.37 9.13 3.71
N ALA A 80 -9.05 10.09 3.09
CA ALA A 80 -8.75 11.52 3.25
C ALA A 80 -9.01 12.01 4.69
N LYS A 81 -10.07 11.55 5.33
CA LYS A 81 -10.44 11.94 6.71
C LYS A 81 -9.48 11.39 7.75
N THR A 82 -9.11 10.11 7.64
CA THR A 82 -8.33 9.40 8.66
C THR A 82 -6.82 9.59 8.47
N GLY A 83 -6.39 10.05 7.29
CA GLY A 83 -4.98 10.12 6.90
C GLY A 83 -4.33 8.75 6.70
N LYS A 84 -5.12 7.68 6.65
CA LYS A 84 -4.69 6.29 6.44
C LYS A 84 -5.43 5.73 5.23
N ARG A 85 -4.79 4.82 4.49
CA ARG A 85 -5.45 4.15 3.37
C ARG A 85 -6.58 3.26 3.89
N VAL A 86 -7.78 3.50 3.38
CA VAL A 86 -8.98 2.69 3.59
C VAL A 86 -9.42 2.13 2.24
N THR A 87 -9.67 0.83 2.18
CA THR A 87 -10.15 0.16 0.96
C THR A 87 -11.63 -0.22 1.07
N GLU A 88 -12.23 -0.50 -0.09
CA GLU A 88 -13.58 -1.06 -0.19
C GLU A 88 -13.74 -2.34 0.66
N THR A 89 -12.71 -3.19 0.67
CA THR A 89 -12.68 -4.41 1.48
C THR A 89 -12.73 -4.10 2.97
N ASP A 90 -12.02 -3.08 3.44
CA ASP A 90 -11.99 -2.70 4.87
C ASP A 90 -13.38 -2.24 5.33
N ILE A 91 -14.04 -1.41 4.52
CA ILE A 91 -15.41 -0.94 4.79
C ILE A 91 -16.37 -2.13 4.86
N VAL A 92 -16.32 -3.04 3.88
CA VAL A 92 -17.19 -4.22 3.85
C VAL A 92 -16.92 -5.12 5.06
N GLN A 93 -15.66 -5.38 5.41
CA GLN A 93 -15.32 -6.17 6.59
C GLN A 93 -15.83 -5.52 7.88
N GLN A 94 -15.65 -4.21 8.05
CA GLN A 94 -16.13 -3.50 9.23
C GLN A 94 -17.66 -3.53 9.34
N LEU A 95 -18.37 -3.36 8.21
CA LEU A 95 -19.84 -3.48 8.17
C LEU A 95 -20.31 -4.89 8.54
N LEU A 96 -19.64 -5.93 8.01
CA LEU A 96 -19.96 -7.33 8.33
C LEU A 96 -19.69 -7.65 9.80
N LYS A 97 -18.53 -7.22 10.34
CA LYS A 97 -18.20 -7.38 11.76
C LYS A 97 -19.26 -6.72 12.64
N LYS A 98 -19.65 -5.49 12.32
CA LYS A 98 -20.71 -4.76 13.05
C LYS A 98 -22.07 -5.44 12.94
N HIS A 99 -22.45 -5.94 11.75
CA HIS A 99 -23.77 -6.55 11.52
C HIS A 99 -23.91 -7.90 12.25
N TYR A 100 -22.85 -8.72 12.26
CA TYR A 100 -22.85 -10.03 12.88
C TYR A 100 -22.29 -10.05 14.32
N ASN A 101 -21.87 -8.89 14.85
CA ASN A 101 -21.20 -8.74 16.14
C ASN A 101 -19.95 -9.63 16.27
N LEU A 102 -19.09 -9.59 15.25
CA LEU A 102 -17.78 -10.25 15.22
C LEU A 102 -16.65 -9.31 15.65
#